data_AF-A0A940QLR7-F1
#
_entry.id   AF-A0A940QLR7-F1
#
_cell.length_a   1.000
_cell.length_b   1.000
_cell.length_c   1.000
_cell.angle_alpha   90.00
_cell.angle_beta   90.00
_cell.angle_gamma   90.00
#
_symmetry.space_group_name_H-M   'P 1'
#
loop_
_entity.id
_entity.type
_entity.pdbx_description
1 polymer ?
#
loop_
_entity_poly.entity_id
_entity_poly.type
_entity_poly.pdbx_seq_one_letter_code
_entity_poly.pdbx_strand_id
1 'polypeptide(L)'
;YSDTSYVFFSNTKPEQPCYPTYYQDSFYEAMAEIGISDEQRKERNIVFHSLRHFCATLLSQRADMKTVQAILGHRSEKMSMHYADHDSQEKLNNMRNIMQLAWKECVTA
;
A
#
# COMPACT_ATOMS: atom_id res chain seq x y z
N TYR A 1 5.02 28.55 -5.42
CA TYR A 1 3.84 27.71 -5.18
C TYR A 1 2.71 28.63 -4.77
N SER A 2 1.69 28.78 -5.61
CA SER A 2 0.42 29.42 -5.24
C SER A 2 -0.56 28.35 -4.77
N ASP A 3 -1.59 28.73 -4.00
CA ASP A 3 -2.68 27.81 -3.58
C ASP A 3 -3.48 27.21 -4.75
N THR A 4 -3.26 27.73 -5.97
CA THR A 4 -3.88 27.27 -7.21
C THR A 4 -2.99 26.36 -8.06
N SER A 5 -1.77 26.07 -7.60
CA SER A 5 -0.81 25.22 -8.32
C SER A 5 -1.16 23.73 -8.15
N TYR A 6 -1.12 22.95 -9.24
CA TYR A 6 -1.29 21.49 -9.16
C TYR A 6 -0.08 20.84 -8.44
N VAL A 7 -0.35 19.86 -7.57
CA VAL A 7 0.71 19.06 -6.93
C VAL A 7 1.46 18.22 -7.96
N PHE A 8 0.71 17.69 -8.93
CA PHE A 8 1.27 16.99 -10.07
C PHE A 8 0.79 17.62 -11.38
N PHE A 9 1.74 18.06 -12.19
CA PHE A 9 1.51 18.81 -13.41
C PHE A 9 2.21 18.14 -14.59
N SER A 10 1.80 18.50 -15.81
CA SER A 10 2.45 18.00 -17.02
C SER A 10 3.88 18.55 -17.14
N ASN A 11 4.83 17.67 -17.44
CA ASN A 11 6.23 18.05 -17.71
C ASN A 11 6.38 18.93 -18.96
N THR A 12 5.42 18.88 -19.89
CA THR A 12 5.43 19.68 -21.12
C THR A 12 4.58 20.95 -21.02
N LYS A 13 3.61 20.97 -20.09
CA LYS A 13 2.67 22.08 -19.85
C LYS A 13 2.42 22.23 -18.34
N PRO A 14 3.32 22.88 -17.59
CA PRO A 14 3.26 22.93 -16.13
C PRO A 14 1.99 23.58 -15.55
N GLU A 15 1.29 24.38 -16.35
CA GLU A 15 -0.01 24.98 -16.03
C GLU A 15 -1.18 23.99 -16.11
N GLN A 16 -0.94 22.76 -16.59
CA GLN A 16 -1.94 21.72 -16.75
C GLN A 16 -1.70 20.56 -15.78
N PRO A 17 -2.77 19.94 -15.26
CA PRO A 17 -2.63 18.74 -14.45
C PRO A 17 -2.08 17.59 -15.30
N CYS A 18 -1.36 16.68 -14.66
CA CYS A 18 -0.95 15.44 -15.31
C CYS A 18 -2.17 14.52 -15.55
N TYR A 19 -2.22 13.86 -16.71
CA TYR A 19 -3.29 12.93 -17.04
C TYR A 19 -3.18 11.63 -16.22
N PRO A 20 -4.29 11.05 -15.72
CA PRO A 20 -4.23 9.83 -14.92
C PRO A 20 -3.54 8.64 -15.60
N THR A 21 -3.69 8.50 -16.92
CA THR A 21 -3.08 7.42 -17.70
C THR A 21 -1.55 7.48 -17.67
N TYR A 22 -0.97 8.68 -17.56
CA TYR A 22 0.48 8.87 -17.47
C TYR A 22 1.06 8.07 -16.29
N TYR A 23 0.43 8.11 -15.12
CA TYR A 23 0.93 7.35 -13.96
C TYR A 23 0.81 5.84 -14.12
N GLN A 24 -0.24 5.39 -14.80
CA GLN A 24 -0.42 3.98 -15.09
C GLN A 24 0.69 3.49 -16.01
N ASP A 25 0.96 4.24 -17.08
CA ASP A 25 1.97 3.87 -18.08
C ASP A 25 3.36 3.92 -17.45
N SER A 26 3.70 5.01 -16.74
CA SER A 26 4.96 5.12 -15.99
C SER A 26 5.12 4.04 -14.92
N PHE A 27 4.03 3.60 -14.27
CA PHE A 27 4.10 2.49 -13.32
C PHE A 27 4.43 1.16 -14.02
N TYR A 28 3.89 0.91 -15.20
CA TYR A 28 4.20 -0.30 -15.97
C TYR A 28 5.63 -0.27 -16.53
N GLU A 29 6.10 0.90 -16.96
CA GLU A 29 7.51 1.11 -17.34
C GLU A 29 8.45 0.83 -16.15
N ALA A 30 8.18 1.41 -14.98
CA ALA A 30 8.97 1.17 -13.78
C ALA A 30 9.00 -0.31 -13.36
N MET A 31 7.89 -1.02 -13.53
CA MET A 31 7.83 -2.47 -13.28
C MET A 31 8.72 -3.27 -14.24
N ALA A 32 8.74 -2.88 -15.52
CA ALA A 32 9.63 -3.48 -16.51
C ALA A 32 11.12 -3.20 -16.19
N GLU A 33 11.44 -1.97 -15.77
CA GLU A 33 12.80 -1.58 -15.37
C GLU A 33 13.35 -2.41 -14.20
N ILE A 34 12.50 -2.80 -13.25
CA ILE A 34 12.89 -3.69 -12.13
C ILE A 34 12.81 -5.18 -12.48
N GLY A 35 12.58 -5.53 -13.76
CA GLY A 35 12.61 -6.90 -14.25
C GLY A 35 11.29 -7.66 -14.15
N ILE A 36 10.15 -6.98 -14.01
CA ILE A 36 8.82 -7.60 -14.06
C ILE A 36 8.22 -7.35 -15.45
N SER A 37 8.12 -8.40 -16.26
CA SER A 37 7.53 -8.28 -17.61
C SER A 37 6.04 -7.95 -17.55
N ASP A 38 5.48 -7.47 -18.67
CA ASP A 38 4.04 -7.21 -18.76
C ASP A 38 3.21 -8.49 -18.59
N GLU A 39 3.70 -9.64 -19.07
CA GLU A 39 3.08 -10.95 -18.86
C GLU A 39 3.05 -11.31 -17.37
N GLN A 40 4.19 -11.20 -16.67
CA GLN A 40 4.26 -11.47 -15.22
C GLN A 40 3.39 -10.51 -14.42
N ARG A 41 3.36 -9.24 -14.81
CA ARG A 41 2.50 -8.22 -14.20
C ARG A 41 1.02 -8.58 -14.34
N LYS A 42 0.60 -8.99 -15.55
CA LYS A 42 -0.78 -9.43 -15.85
C LYS A 42 -1.14 -10.73 -15.13
N GLU A 43 -0.26 -11.72 -15.14
CA GLU A 43 -0.43 -12.98 -14.41
C GLU A 43 -0.65 -12.76 -12.91
N ARG A 44 0.11 -11.82 -12.33
CA ARG A 44 -0.01 -11.42 -10.92
C ARG A 44 -1.13 -10.40 -10.67
N ASN A 45 -1.87 -9.99 -11.71
CA ASN A 45 -2.91 -8.97 -11.67
C ASN A 45 -2.47 -7.64 -10.99
N ILE A 46 -1.26 -7.19 -11.31
CA ILE A 46 -0.71 -5.94 -10.77
C ILE A 46 -1.11 -4.78 -11.69
N VAL A 47 -1.90 -3.85 -11.16
CA VAL A 47 -2.35 -2.64 -11.84
C VAL A 47 -1.97 -1.42 -11.01
N PHE A 48 -2.10 -0.21 -11.57
CA PHE A 48 -1.79 1.02 -10.81
C PHE A 48 -2.58 1.12 -9.50
N HIS A 49 -3.84 0.66 -9.49
CA HIS A 49 -4.67 0.61 -8.27
C HIS A 49 -4.16 -0.36 -7.19
N SER A 50 -3.29 -1.32 -7.53
CA SER A 50 -2.66 -2.22 -6.56
C SER A 50 -1.82 -1.46 -5.52
N LEU A 51 -1.31 -0.25 -5.84
CA LEU A 51 -0.64 0.61 -4.87
C LEU A 51 -1.58 1.07 -3.75
N ARG A 52 -2.85 1.32 -4.05
CA ARG A 52 -3.86 1.66 -3.05
C ARG A 52 -4.17 0.47 -2.14
N HIS A 53 -4.28 -0.72 -2.72
CA HIS A 53 -4.43 -1.96 -1.95
C HIS A 53 -3.23 -2.18 -1.03
N PHE A 54 -2.01 -2.02 -1.55
CA PHE A 54 -0.78 -2.13 -0.77
C PHE A 54 -0.73 -1.13 0.39
N CYS A 55 -1.03 0.13 0.13
CA CYS A 55 -1.11 1.17 1.18
C CYS A 55 -2.15 0.81 2.25
N ALA A 56 -3.33 0.36 1.85
CA ALA A 56 -4.38 -0.06 2.78
C ALA A 56 -3.93 -1.22 3.69
N THR A 57 -3.28 -2.24 3.13
CA THR A 57 -2.71 -3.35 3.89
C THR A 57 -1.61 -2.89 4.85
N LEU A 58 -0.74 -1.96 4.44
CA LEU A 58 0.31 -1.45 5.33
C LEU A 58 -0.25 -0.63 6.49
N LEU A 59 -1.30 0.15 6.26
CA LEU A 59 -1.94 0.97 7.29
C LEU A 59 -2.78 0.13 8.25
N SER A 60 -3.49 -0.90 7.76
CA SER A 60 -4.28 -1.80 8.62
C SER A 60 -3.44 -2.53 9.66
N GLN A 61 -2.15 -2.74 9.38
CA GLN A 61 -1.21 -3.36 10.31
C GLN A 61 -0.65 -2.40 11.38
N ARG A 62 -0.88 -1.09 11.24
CA ARG A 62 -0.23 -0.05 12.06
C ARG A 62 -1.19 0.94 12.71
N ALA A 63 -2.46 0.94 12.31
CA ALA A 63 -3.48 1.86 12.79
C ALA A 63 -4.83 1.16 12.94
N ASP A 64 -5.71 1.73 13.75
CA ASP A 64 -7.07 1.24 13.88
C ASP A 64 -7.86 1.44 12.58
N MET A 65 -8.88 0.60 12.39
CA MET A 65 -9.66 0.55 11.15
C MET A 65 -10.35 1.88 10.80
N LYS A 66 -10.73 2.71 11.78
CA LYS A 66 -11.36 4.01 11.51
C LYS A 66 -10.34 5.00 10.97
N THR A 67 -9.13 5.01 11.52
CA THR A 67 -8.01 5.82 11.01
C THR A 67 -7.66 5.41 9.57
N VAL A 68 -7.57 4.11 9.29
CA VAL A 68 -7.30 3.59 7.94
C VAL A 68 -8.40 4.01 6.96
N GLN A 69 -9.67 3.92 7.35
CA GLN A 69 -10.80 4.36 6.53
C GLN A 69 -10.79 5.85 6.25
N ALA A 70 -10.45 6.68 7.24
CA ALA A 70 -10.36 8.13 7.07
C ALA A 70 -9.28 8.51 6.07
N ILE A 71 -8.11 7.88 6.16
CA ILE A 71 -6.99 8.10 5.22
C ILE A 71 -7.36 7.66 3.80
N LEU A 72 -7.99 6.50 3.66
CA LEU A 72 -8.37 5.98 2.35
C LEU A 72 -9.65 6.64 1.82
N GLY A 73 -10.47 7.28 2.65
CA GLY A 73 -11.78 7.81 2.26
C GLY A 73 -12.84 6.73 2.05
N HIS A 74 -12.75 5.58 2.73
CA HIS A 74 -13.77 4.54 2.67
C HIS A 74 -14.95 4.87 3.58
N ARG A 75 -16.16 4.92 3.02
CA ARG A 75 -17.40 5.19 3.79
C ARG A 75 -17.95 3.98 4.56
N SER A 76 -17.45 2.78 4.30
CA SER A 76 -17.95 1.54 4.90
C SER A 76 -16.80 0.61 5.31
N GLU A 77 -16.94 -0.03 6.48
CA GLU A 77 -16.04 -1.08 6.98
C GLU A 77 -15.86 -2.24 6.00
N LYS A 78 -16.88 -2.56 5.21
CA LYS A 78 -16.86 -3.69 4.27
C LYS A 78 -15.79 -3.56 3.18
N MET A 79 -15.45 -2.33 2.79
CA MET A 79 -14.37 -2.05 1.82
C MET A 79 -12.96 -2.17 2.42
N SER A 80 -12.86 -2.19 3.75
CA SER A 80 -11.58 -2.22 4.48
C SER A 80 -11.32 -3.55 5.18
N MET A 81 -12.36 -4.35 5.45
CA MET A 81 -12.24 -5.69 6.06
C MET A 81 -11.38 -6.65 5.23
N HIS A 82 -11.31 -6.51 3.90
CA HIS A 82 -10.45 -7.34 3.05
C HIS A 82 -8.95 -7.15 3.31
N TYR A 83 -8.53 -6.07 4.00
CA TYR A 83 -7.12 -5.84 4.37
C TYR A 83 -6.77 -6.28 5.78
N ALA A 84 -7.77 -6.59 6.62
CA ALA A 84 -7.58 -7.03 7.99
C ALA A 84 -7.15 -8.51 8.08
N ASP A 85 -7.27 -9.25 6.98
CA ASP A 85 -6.99 -10.70 6.90
C ASP A 85 -5.56 -11.02 6.43
N HIS A 86 -4.61 -10.08 6.63
CA HIS A 86 -3.21 -10.19 6.21
C HIS A 86 -2.24 -10.46 7.36
N ASP A 87 -2.72 -10.98 8.48
CA ASP A 87 -1.83 -11.68 9.41
C ASP A 87 -1.53 -13.06 8.84
N SER A 88 -0.44 -13.15 8.07
CA SER A 88 0.07 -14.44 7.64
C SER A 88 0.40 -15.30 8.86
N GLN A 89 0.19 -16.61 8.75
CA GLN A 89 0.56 -17.57 9.79
C GLN A 89 2.03 -17.40 10.22
N GLU A 90 2.90 -17.02 9.29
CA GLU A 90 4.30 -16.68 9.52
C GLU A 90 4.47 -15.46 10.45
N LYS A 91 3.72 -14.38 10.21
CA LYS A 91 3.76 -13.18 11.05
C LYS A 91 3.26 -13.45 12.46
N LEU A 92 2.20 -14.25 12.59
CA LEU A 92 1.68 -14.71 13.90
C LEU A 92 2.68 -15.62 14.63
N ASN A 93 3.38 -16.49 13.90
CA ASN A 93 4.42 -17.34 14.47
C ASN A 93 5.63 -16.53 14.95
N ASN A 94 6.04 -15.51 14.19
CA ASN A 94 7.12 -14.60 14.59
C ASN A 94 6.74 -13.78 15.84
N MET A 95 5.51 -13.25 15.90
CA MET A 95 5.02 -12.56 17.10
C MET A 95 4.99 -13.48 18.33
N ARG A 96 4.52 -14.73 18.17
CA ARG A 96 4.55 -15.74 19.25
C ARG A 96 5.97 -16.00 19.75
N ASN A 97 6.94 -16.17 18.84
CA ASN A 97 8.33 -16.45 19.19
C ASN A 97 8.95 -15.29 19.99
N ILE A 98 8.72 -14.05 19.57
CA ILE A 98 9.24 -12.86 20.26
C ILE A 98 8.62 -12.73 21.66
N MET A 99 7.31 -12.92 21.79
CA MET A 99 6.63 -12.86 23.09
C MET A 99 7.08 -13.96 24.05
N GLN A 100 7.35 -15.18 23.54
CA GLN A 100 7.89 -16.27 24.34
C GLN A 100 9.33 -16.02 24.83
N LEU A 101 10.16 -15.37 24.01
CA LEU A 101 11.52 -14.98 24.39
C LEU A 101 11.50 -13.90 25.48
N ALA A 102 10.71 -12.84 25.28
CA ALA A 102 10.55 -11.78 26.28
C ALA A 102 10.01 -12.32 27.62
N TRP A 103 9.04 -13.23 27.57
CA TRP A 103 8.52 -13.90 28.77
C TRP A 103 9.59 -14.72 29.50
N LYS A 104 10.42 -15.47 28.77
CA LYS A 104 11.53 -16.23 29.37
C LYS A 104 12.52 -15.29 30.06
N GLU A 105 12.93 -14.22 29.39
CA GLU A 105 13.86 -13.23 29.94
C GLU A 105 13.32 -12.59 31.23
N CYS A 106 12.02 -12.30 31.30
CA CYS A 106 11.37 -11.77 32.50
C CYS A 106 11.23 -12.77 33.66
N VAL A 107 11.15 -14.07 33.38
CA VAL A 107 10.94 -15.11 34.41
C VAL A 107 12.27 -15.72 34.89
N THR A 108 13.35 -15.59 34.12
CA THR A 108 14.70 -16.06 34.49
C THR A 108 15.63 -14.96 34.99
N ALA A 109 15.17 -13.72 35.10
CA ALA A 109 15.87 -12.60 35.75
C ALA A 109 15.41 -12.45 37.21
#